data_AF-A0A6I3FEY7-F1
#
_entry.id   AF-A0A6I3FEY7-F1
#
_cell.length_a   1.000
_cell.length_b   1.000
_cell.length_c   1.000
_cell.angle_alpha   90.00
_cell.angle_beta   90.00
_cell.angle_gamma   90.00
#
_symmetry.space_group_name_H-M   'P 1'
#
loop_
_entity.id
_entity.type
_entity.pdbx_description
1 polymer ?
#
loop_
_entity_poly.entity_id
_entity_poly.type
_entity_poly.pdbx_seq_one_letter_code
_entity_poly.pdbx_strand_id
1 'polypeptide(L)'
;SGRVHNGILLLGFAGYSDRNQIEKLRNTMLYSDVDINEEREDADDYHVLQLIGCQAFLESGELFGEVTDVVNLPGQDLLAIKTPTREALIPFVHQLVPIVDVAAKRVVVIPPDMSGIAE
;
A
#
# COMPACT_ATOMS: atom_id res chain seq x y z
N SER A 1 -9.98 -19.03 17.37
CA SER A 1 -11.26 -19.02 16.63
C SER A 1 -11.71 -17.59 16.43
N GLY A 2 -12.52 -17.29 15.41
CA GLY A 2 -12.98 -15.94 15.12
C GLY A 2 -14.38 -15.93 14.50
N ARG A 3 -15.23 -15.00 14.91
CA ARG A 3 -16.54 -14.77 14.27
C ARG A 3 -17.01 -13.34 14.45
N VAL A 4 -17.76 -12.81 13.49
CA VAL A 4 -18.41 -11.50 13.60
C VAL A 4 -19.78 -11.65 14.26
N HIS A 5 -20.08 -10.79 15.24
CA HIS A 5 -21.39 -10.74 15.88
C HIS A 5 -21.77 -9.29 16.16
N ASN A 6 -22.90 -8.82 15.60
CA ASN A 6 -23.39 -7.45 15.73
C ASN A 6 -22.34 -6.37 15.41
N GLY A 7 -21.57 -6.59 14.33
CA GLY A 7 -20.52 -5.65 13.89
C GLY A 7 -19.22 -5.71 14.71
N ILE A 8 -19.11 -6.61 15.69
CA ILE A 8 -17.91 -6.79 16.52
C ILE A 8 -17.23 -8.11 16.15
N LEU A 9 -15.93 -8.07 15.88
CA LEU A 9 -15.11 -9.27 15.70
C LEU A 9 -14.81 -9.90 17.08
N LEU A 10 -15.36 -11.09 17.32
CA LEU A 10 -15.08 -11.89 18.51
C LEU A 10 -13.95 -12.88 18.21
N LEU A 11 -12.87 -12.80 18.99
CA LEU A 11 -11.70 -13.68 18.90
C LEU A 11 -11.60 -14.58 20.12
N GLY A 12 -11.25 -15.85 19.89
CA GLY A 12 -10.90 -16.82 20.92
C GLY A 12 -9.44 -17.26 20.76
N PHE A 13 -8.65 -17.07 21.81
CA PHE A 13 -7.23 -17.40 21.84
C PHE A 13 -7.00 -18.75 22.52
N ALA A 14 -6.09 -19.56 21.98
CA ALA A 14 -5.70 -20.82 22.62
C ALA A 14 -5.11 -20.56 24.02
N GLY A 15 -5.51 -21.36 25.01
CA GLY A 15 -5.07 -21.19 26.39
C GLY A 15 -5.87 -20.18 27.23
N TYR A 16 -6.85 -19.47 26.62
CA TYR A 16 -7.76 -18.55 27.33
C TYR A 16 -9.20 -19.06 27.21
N SER A 17 -9.65 -19.80 28.22
CA SER A 17 -10.96 -20.48 28.20
C SER A 17 -12.01 -19.88 29.15
N ASP A 18 -11.63 -18.87 29.94
CA ASP A 18 -12.52 -18.23 30.92
C ASP A 18 -12.42 -16.70 30.83
N ARG A 19 -13.53 -16.02 31.18
CA ARG A 19 -13.62 -14.56 31.26
C ARG A 19 -12.49 -13.95 32.09
N ASN A 20 -12.14 -14.51 33.24
CA ASN A 20 -11.10 -13.94 34.10
C ASN A 20 -9.71 -13.95 33.45
N GLN A 21 -9.44 -14.92 32.57
CA GLN A 21 -8.17 -15.01 31.87
C GLN A 21 -8.11 -14.01 30.72
N ILE A 22 -9.20 -13.88 29.95
CA ILE A 22 -9.23 -12.97 28.79
C ILE A 22 -9.21 -11.49 29.21
N GLU A 23 -9.76 -11.15 30.38
CA GLU A 23 -9.71 -9.79 30.95
C GLU A 23 -8.28 -9.27 31.12
N LYS A 24 -7.29 -10.16 31.33
CA LYS A 24 -5.88 -9.77 31.43
C LYS A 24 -5.30 -9.24 30.12
N LEU A 25 -5.91 -9.58 28.99
CA LEU A 25 -5.52 -9.09 27.66
C LEU A 25 -6.26 -7.80 27.26
N ARG A 26 -7.15 -7.29 28.12
CA ARG A 26 -7.83 -6.02 27.87
C ARG A 26 -6.81 -4.90 27.71
N ASN A 27 -7.02 -4.03 26.74
CA ASN A 27 -6.14 -2.91 26.38
C ASN A 27 -4.73 -3.34 25.93
N THR A 28 -4.53 -4.60 25.57
CA THR A 28 -3.29 -5.06 24.94
C THR A 28 -3.39 -4.84 23.43
N MET A 29 -2.31 -4.38 22.80
CA MET A 29 -2.23 -4.29 21.35
C MET A 29 -2.04 -5.67 20.74
N LEU A 30 -2.87 -6.02 19.77
CA LEU A 30 -2.72 -7.23 18.97
C LEU A 30 -1.95 -6.87 17.70
N TYR A 31 -0.76 -7.45 17.56
CA TYR A 31 0.04 -7.37 16.35
C TYR A 31 0.05 -8.73 15.67
N SER A 32 0.12 -8.71 14.34
CA SER A 32 0.51 -9.85 13.53
C SER A 32 1.64 -9.40 12.65
N ASP A 33 2.66 -10.23 12.50
CA ASP A 33 3.59 -10.04 11.40
C ASP A 33 2.81 -10.29 10.10
N VAL A 34 2.87 -9.31 9.20
CA VAL A 34 2.33 -9.42 7.85
C VAL A 34 3.54 -9.61 6.97
N ASP A 35 3.68 -10.79 6.36
CA ASP A 35 4.65 -10.94 5.29
C ASP A 35 4.08 -10.22 4.07
N ILE A 36 4.56 -8.99 3.86
CA ILE A 36 4.13 -8.18 2.73
C ILE A 36 4.51 -8.82 1.38
N ASN A 37 5.36 -9.85 1.36
CA ASN A 37 5.77 -10.55 0.15
C ASN A 37 4.99 -11.86 -0.09
N GLU A 38 4.02 -12.21 0.76
CA GLU A 38 3.11 -13.32 0.49
C GLU A 38 2.34 -13.06 -0.82
N GLU A 39 2.23 -14.10 -1.64
CA GLU A 39 1.45 -14.06 -2.88
C GLU A 39 -0.02 -13.76 -2.55
N ARG A 40 -0.55 -12.70 -3.16
CA ARG A 40 -1.96 -12.32 -3.01
C ARG A 40 -2.82 -13.00 -4.08
N GLU A 41 -4.12 -13.12 -3.79
CA GLU A 41 -5.09 -13.71 -4.73
C GLU A 41 -5.17 -12.93 -6.05
N ASP A 42 -4.92 -11.62 -6.01
CA ASP A 42 -4.91 -10.74 -7.17
C ASP A 42 -3.51 -10.16 -7.38
N ALA A 43 -2.98 -10.32 -8.60
CA ALA A 43 -1.62 -9.93 -8.94
C ALA A 43 -1.43 -8.41 -9.01
N ASP A 44 -2.53 -7.66 -9.15
CA ASP A 44 -2.55 -6.20 -9.17
C ASP A 44 -2.82 -5.58 -7.80
N ASP A 45 -2.87 -6.39 -6.75
CA ASP A 45 -3.12 -5.93 -5.39
C ASP A 45 -1.80 -5.75 -4.65
N TYR A 46 -1.36 -4.51 -4.48
CA TYR A 46 -0.05 -4.19 -3.91
C TYR A 46 -0.17 -3.64 -2.49
N HIS A 47 0.74 -4.05 -1.60
CA HIS A 47 0.87 -3.40 -0.30
C HIS A 47 1.63 -2.07 -0.43
N VAL A 48 1.21 -1.02 0.28
CA VAL A 48 1.88 0.30 0.22
C VAL A 48 3.38 0.20 0.50
N LEU A 49 3.77 -0.59 1.50
CA LEU A 49 5.18 -0.84 1.85
C LEU A 49 5.98 -1.56 0.74
N GLN A 50 5.32 -2.29 -0.16
CA GLN A 50 5.98 -2.88 -1.31
C GLN A 50 6.32 -1.84 -2.37
N LEU A 51 5.46 -0.84 -2.56
CA LEU A 51 5.60 0.23 -3.54
C LEU A 51 6.60 1.31 -3.11
N ILE A 52 6.66 1.62 -1.81
CA ILE A 52 7.63 2.58 -1.28
C ILE A 52 9.07 2.08 -1.54
N GLY A 53 9.92 3.01 -2.00
CA GLY A 53 11.30 2.76 -2.39
C GLY A 53 11.47 2.19 -3.81
N CYS A 54 10.38 1.98 -4.56
CA CYS A 54 10.48 1.61 -5.97
C CYS A 54 11.02 2.78 -6.81
N GLN A 55 11.93 2.47 -7.74
CA GLN A 55 12.38 3.41 -8.75
C GLN A 55 11.32 3.55 -9.84
N ALA A 56 10.86 4.78 -10.07
CA ALA A 56 9.91 5.12 -11.10
C ALA A 56 10.63 5.48 -12.39
N PHE A 57 10.30 4.81 -13.49
CA PHE A 57 10.84 5.04 -14.82
C PHE A 57 9.75 5.51 -15.77
N LEU A 58 10.11 6.36 -16.72
CA LEU A 58 9.23 6.70 -17.84
C LEU A 58 9.16 5.53 -18.84
N GLU A 59 8.19 5.57 -19.76
CA GLU A 59 8.10 4.61 -20.87
C GLU A 59 9.36 4.60 -21.75
N SER A 60 10.08 5.73 -21.80
CA SER A 60 11.37 5.84 -22.48
C SER A 60 12.49 5.03 -21.80
N GLY A 61 12.28 4.56 -20.57
CA GLY A 61 13.28 3.90 -19.73
C GLY A 61 14.14 4.87 -18.91
N GLU A 62 13.90 6.18 -18.99
CA GLU A 62 14.57 7.18 -18.16
C GLU A 62 14.08 7.11 -16.71
N LEU A 63 14.99 7.30 -15.74
CA LEU A 63 14.63 7.39 -14.33
C LEU A 63 13.89 8.70 -14.06
N PHE A 64 12.62 8.59 -13.68
CA PHE A 64 11.78 9.72 -13.30
C PHE A 64 12.00 10.13 -11.84
N GLY A 65 12.15 9.14 -10.95
CA GLY A 65 12.33 9.38 -9.52
C GLY A 65 12.18 8.13 -8.67
N GLU A 66 11.87 8.32 -7.41
CA GLU A 66 11.64 7.25 -6.43
C GLU A 66 10.27 7.44 -5.77
N VAL A 67 9.52 6.34 -5.61
CA VAL A 67 8.24 6.34 -4.88
C VAL A 67 8.54 6.50 -3.39
N THR A 68 8.13 7.63 -2.82
CA THR A 68 8.37 7.95 -1.41
C THR A 68 7.15 7.69 -0.53
N ASP A 69 5.95 7.74 -1.09
CA ASP A 69 4.71 7.52 -0.35
C ASP A 69 3.55 7.10 -1.27
N VAL A 70 2.47 6.60 -0.66
CA VAL A 70 1.19 6.35 -1.32
C VAL A 70 0.10 7.11 -0.58
N VAL A 71 -0.49 8.11 -1.25
CA VAL A 71 -1.55 8.95 -0.67
C VAL A 71 -2.90 8.33 -0.98
N ASN A 72 -3.58 7.83 0.04
CA ASN A 72 -4.94 7.30 -0.09
C ASN A 72 -5.98 8.42 -0.03
N LEU A 73 -6.66 8.69 -1.15
CA LEU A 73 -7.78 9.64 -1.21
C LEU A 73 -9.12 8.89 -1.33
N PRO A 74 -10.27 9.51 -0.96
CA PRO A 74 -11.58 8.86 -1.00
C PRO A 74 -12.05 8.32 -2.37
N GLY A 75 -11.37 8.67 -3.47
CA GLY A 75 -11.71 8.25 -4.82
C GLY A 75 -10.61 7.48 -5.57
N GLN A 76 -9.34 7.63 -5.19
CA GLN A 76 -8.21 6.93 -5.81
C GLN A 76 -6.94 7.10 -4.97
N ASP A 77 -5.99 6.19 -5.14
CA ASP A 77 -4.65 6.30 -4.56
C ASP A 77 -3.71 7.07 -5.50
N LEU A 78 -2.78 7.82 -4.92
CA LEU A 78 -1.73 8.53 -5.65
C LEU A 78 -0.36 8.02 -5.21
N LEU A 79 0.53 7.74 -6.15
CA LEU A 79 1.96 7.57 -5.87
C LEU A 79 2.61 8.94 -5.73
N ALA A 80 3.24 9.20 -4.58
CA ALA A 80 4.13 10.33 -4.40
C ALA A 80 5.54 9.94 -4.86
N ILE A 81 6.01 10.58 -5.92
CA ILE A 81 7.30 10.29 -6.54
C ILE A 81 8.21 11.50 -6.37
N LYS A 82 9.31 11.29 -5.68
CA LYS A 82 10.38 12.27 -5.56
C LYS A 82 11.22 12.28 -6.82
N THR A 83 11.03 13.30 -7.65
CA THR A 83 11.87 13.59 -8.82
C THR A 83 13.05 14.49 -8.41
N PRO A 84 14.03 14.72 -9.29
CA PRO A 84 15.16 15.62 -9.01
C PRO A 84 14.74 17.07 -8.74
N THR A 85 13.58 17.52 -9.24
CA THR A 85 13.15 18.92 -9.16
C THR A 85 12.00 19.15 -8.19
N ARG A 86 11.10 18.17 -8.02
CA ARG A 86 9.92 18.27 -7.15
C ARG A 86 9.35 16.91 -6.77
N GLU A 87 8.35 16.92 -5.90
CA GLU A 87 7.45 15.79 -5.74
C GLU A 87 6.38 15.81 -6.84
N ALA A 88 6.09 14.66 -7.42
CA ALA A 88 5.03 14.46 -8.40
C ALA A 88 4.01 13.45 -7.84
N LEU A 89 2.73 13.78 -7.95
CA LEU A 89 1.64 12.89 -7.55
C LEU A 89 1.04 12.26 -8.81
N ILE A 90 1.14 10.94 -8.93
CA ILE A 90 0.62 10.19 -10.08
C ILE A 90 -0.50 9.25 -9.60
N PRO A 91 -1.71 9.34 -10.16
CA PRO A 91 -2.77 8.38 -9.86
C PRO A 91 -2.33 6.94 -10.10
N PHE A 92 -2.53 6.08 -9.10
CA PHE A 92 -2.15 4.68 -9.15
C PHE A 92 -3.21 3.86 -9.90
N VAL A 93 -3.28 4.08 -11.21
CA VAL A 93 -4.18 3.40 -12.13
C VAL A 93 -3.38 2.81 -13.28
N HIS A 94 -3.83 1.68 -13.82
CA HIS A 94 -3.11 0.96 -14.87
C HIS A 94 -2.76 1.81 -16.10
N GLN A 95 -3.57 2.83 -16.42
CA GLN A 95 -3.28 3.75 -17.54
C GLN A 95 -2.04 4.62 -17.31
N LEU A 96 -1.73 4.96 -16.06
CA LEU A 96 -0.59 5.82 -15.70
C LEU A 96 0.55 5.04 -15.05
N VAL A 97 0.27 3.85 -14.51
CA VAL A 97 1.26 2.95 -13.90
C VAL A 97 1.05 1.54 -14.47
N PRO A 98 1.40 1.31 -15.75
CA PRO A 98 1.09 0.07 -16.44
C PRO A 98 1.93 -1.13 -15.99
N ILE A 99 3.10 -0.89 -15.38
CA ILE A 99 4.03 -1.94 -14.98
C ILE A 99 4.51 -1.68 -13.56
N VAL A 100 4.30 -2.67 -12.70
CA VAL A 100 4.79 -2.70 -11.32
C VAL A 100 5.56 -4.00 -11.11
N ASP A 101 6.86 -3.88 -10.83
CA ASP A 101 7.73 -4.99 -10.48
C ASP A 101 8.29 -4.74 -9.08
N VAL A 102 7.57 -5.27 -8.09
CA VAL A 102 7.93 -5.14 -6.67
C VAL A 102 9.26 -5.85 -6.38
N ALA A 103 9.52 -6.99 -7.03
CA ALA A 103 10.72 -7.79 -6.80
C ALA A 103 11.98 -7.04 -7.27
N ALA A 104 11.90 -6.35 -8.42
CA ALA A 104 12.96 -5.51 -8.94
C ALA A 104 12.95 -4.08 -8.35
N LYS A 105 12.01 -3.75 -7.44
CA LYS A 105 11.78 -2.39 -6.94
C LYS A 105 11.66 -1.36 -8.06
N ARG A 106 10.86 -1.67 -9.08
CA ARG A 106 10.72 -0.89 -10.30
C ARG A 106 9.25 -0.67 -10.64
N VAL A 107 8.91 0.56 -11.01
CA VAL A 107 7.59 0.91 -11.59
C VAL A 107 7.80 1.71 -12.87
N VAL A 108 6.92 1.52 -13.86
CA VAL A 108 6.86 2.37 -15.05
C VAL A 108 5.68 3.31 -14.89
N VAL A 109 5.93 4.60 -15.09
CA VAL A 109 4.94 5.66 -14.92
C VAL A 109 4.83 6.53 -16.17
N ILE A 110 3.61 6.95 -16.45
CA ILE A 110 3.24 7.89 -17.50
C ILE A 110 2.71 9.13 -16.76
N PRO A 111 3.58 10.10 -16.42
CA PRO A 111 3.13 11.28 -15.70
C PRO A 111 2.15 12.06 -16.58
N PRO A 112 0.99 12.49 -16.04
CA PRO A 112 0.07 13.33 -16.80
C PRO A 112 0.75 14.65 -17.17
N ASP A 113 0.39 15.22 -18.32
CA ASP A 113 0.90 16.52 -18.76
C ASP A 113 0.57 17.61 -17.73
N MET A 114 1.54 17.96 -16.90
CA MET A 114 1.40 18.97 -15.84
C MET A 114 1.37 20.41 -16.39
N SER A 115 1.39 20.59 -17.71
CA SER A 115 1.31 21.91 -18.37
C SER A 115 -0.09 22.55 -18.30
N GLY A 116 -1.11 21.84 -17.80
CA GLY A 116 -2.50 22.31 -17.76
C GLY A 116 -3.01 22.79 -16.39
N ILE A 117 -2.20 22.81 -15.32
CA ILE A 117 -2.68 23.13 -13.95
C ILE A 117 -2.19 24.49 -13.44
N ALA A 118 -1.66 25.33 -14.33
CA ALA A 118 -1.28 26.70 -14.03
C ALA A 118 -2.19 27.68 -14.80
N GLU A 119 -3.47 27.73 -14.42
CA GLU A 119 -4.31 28.92 -14.64
C GLU A 119 -5.30 29.10 -13.47
#